data_AF-A0A242BG74-F1
#
_entry.id   AF-A0A242BG74-F1
#
_cell.length_a   1.000
_cell.length_b   1.000
_cell.length_c   1.000
_cell.angle_alpha   90.00
_cell.angle_beta   90.00
_cell.angle_gamma   90.00
#
_symmetry.space_group_name_H-M   'P 1'
#
loop_
_entity.id
_entity.type
_entity.pdbx_description
1 polymer ?
#
loop_
_entity_poly.entity_id
_entity_poly.type
_entity_poly.pdbx_seq_one_letter_code
_entity_poly.pdbx_strand_id
1 'polypeptide(L)'
;MEKGSSLLEGTSFPTGGKNTHAVISGHRGLPQVKLFTDLPELQEGDEFYLEVYGETLVYQVDQIKTVVPTDTQDLQIESGKDLVTLLTCTPYMINSHRLLVRGIPYHPKVTDGIKKSHSNNSSFCGSSFLLPAVSSFLVFGGISGERKNWEPSSI
;
A
#
# COMPACT_ATOMS: atom_id res chain seq x y z
N MET A 1 20.84 12.08 7.19
CA MET A 1 20.32 10.92 6.43
C MET A 1 19.99 11.37 5.01
N GLU A 2 20.97 11.37 4.10
CA GLU A 2 20.79 12.08 2.82
C GLU A 2 20.22 11.20 1.69
N LYS A 3 20.29 9.87 1.84
CA LYS A 3 20.00 8.92 0.75
C LYS A 3 18.82 7.98 1.02
N GLY A 4 18.20 8.02 2.19
CA GLY A 4 17.17 7.06 2.58
C GLY A 4 16.67 7.24 4.01
N SER A 5 15.76 6.35 4.41
CA SER A 5 15.32 6.19 5.79
C SER A 5 16.22 5.20 6.54
N SER A 6 16.28 5.28 7.86
CA SER A 6 17.12 4.40 8.68
C SER A 6 16.35 3.87 9.89
N LEU A 7 16.70 2.67 10.34
CA LEU A 7 16.26 2.14 11.63
C LEU A 7 16.83 3.01 12.75
N LEU A 8 16.00 3.37 13.73
CA LEU A 8 16.43 4.06 14.94
C LEU A 8 17.14 3.07 15.86
N GLU A 9 18.36 3.41 16.28
CA GLU A 9 19.15 2.58 17.18
C GLU A 9 18.41 2.34 18.51
N GLY A 10 18.50 1.13 19.03
CA GLY A 10 17.82 0.73 20.27
C GLY A 10 16.37 0.27 20.09
N THR A 11 15.83 0.31 18.86
CA THR A 11 14.49 -0.21 18.55
C THR A 11 14.56 -1.62 17.94
N SER A 12 13.43 -2.33 17.89
CA SER A 12 13.38 -3.67 17.32
C SER A 12 13.71 -3.67 15.83
N PHE A 13 14.23 -4.78 15.31
CA PHE A 13 14.35 -4.96 13.86
C PHE A 13 12.96 -5.06 13.20
N PRO A 14 12.79 -4.56 11.96
CA PRO A 14 11.50 -4.54 11.26
C PRO A 14 11.13 -5.90 10.65
N THR A 15 11.22 -6.97 11.43
CA THR A 15 10.92 -8.35 11.02
C THR A 15 9.58 -8.86 11.56
N GLY A 16 8.82 -7.98 12.24
CA GLY A 16 7.58 -8.32 12.93
C GLY A 16 7.78 -9.21 14.17
N GLY A 17 6.66 -9.58 14.80
CA GLY A 17 6.60 -10.49 15.95
C GLY A 17 5.98 -9.88 17.21
N LYS A 18 5.71 -10.72 18.21
CA LYS A 18 5.19 -10.20 19.49
C LYS A 18 6.31 -9.53 20.28
N ASN A 19 5.95 -8.46 20.98
CA ASN A 19 6.88 -7.63 21.77
C ASN A 19 7.94 -6.96 20.89
N THR A 20 7.57 -6.50 19.70
CA THR A 20 8.45 -5.74 18.81
C THR A 20 7.90 -4.33 18.60
N HIS A 21 8.81 -3.38 18.54
CA HIS A 21 8.52 -2.03 18.07
C HIS A 21 9.71 -1.52 17.26
N ALA A 22 9.60 -1.54 15.94
CA ALA A 22 10.61 -1.00 15.05
C ALA A 22 10.31 0.47 14.73
N VAL A 23 11.33 1.33 14.74
CA VAL A 23 11.15 2.74 14.41
C VAL A 23 12.01 3.08 13.21
N ILE A 24 11.37 3.47 12.11
CA ILE A 24 12.05 3.86 10.87
C ILE A 24 11.99 5.38 10.81
N SER A 25 13.15 6.02 10.85
CA SER A 25 13.28 7.47 10.74
C SER A 25 13.59 7.88 9.31
N GLY A 26 13.05 9.00 8.86
CA GLY A 26 13.32 9.59 7.55
C GLY A 26 13.30 11.11 7.59
N HIS A 27 14.14 11.75 6.77
CA HIS A 27 14.09 13.21 6.62
C HIS A 27 12.80 13.65 5.91
N ARG A 28 12.40 14.89 6.22
CA ARG A 28 11.30 15.59 5.59
C ARG A 28 11.83 16.81 4.86
N GLY A 29 11.43 17.02 3.60
CA GLY A 29 11.75 18.24 2.87
C GLY A 29 13.19 18.37 2.39
N LEU A 30 13.86 17.26 2.06
CA LEU A 30 15.13 17.37 1.34
C LEU A 30 14.86 17.84 -0.10
N PRO A 31 15.58 18.85 -0.62
CA PRO A 31 15.38 19.34 -1.99
C PRO A 31 15.57 18.27 -3.08
N GLN A 32 16.30 17.20 -2.75
CA GLN A 32 16.86 16.25 -3.71
C GLN A 32 16.10 14.93 -3.72
N VAL A 33 15.42 14.58 -2.63
CA VAL A 33 14.68 13.31 -2.44
C VAL A 33 13.46 13.53 -1.55
N LYS A 34 12.32 12.93 -1.89
CA LYS A 34 11.07 13.11 -1.12
C LYS A 34 11.12 12.48 0.28
N LEU A 35 11.63 11.25 0.42
CA LEU A 35 11.63 10.51 1.70
C LEU A 35 10.26 10.61 2.42
N PHE A 36 10.23 11.09 3.65
CA PHE A 36 9.01 11.23 4.46
C PHE A 36 8.34 12.61 4.33
N THR A 37 8.56 13.32 3.22
CA THR A 37 7.91 14.62 2.95
C THR A 37 6.39 14.54 3.06
N ASP A 38 5.82 13.49 2.48
CA ASP A 38 4.38 13.25 2.35
C ASP A 38 3.84 12.39 3.51
N LEU A 39 4.68 12.00 4.48
CA LEU A 39 4.25 11.21 5.65
C LEU A 39 3.07 11.82 6.44
N PRO A 40 2.95 13.16 6.59
CA PRO A 40 1.79 13.77 7.24
C PRO A 40 0.47 13.65 6.48
N GLU A 41 0.47 13.17 5.24
CA GLU A 41 -0.75 12.94 4.46
C GLU A 41 -1.44 11.64 4.85
N LEU A 42 -0.73 10.72 5.52
CA LEU A 42 -1.30 9.47 6.03
C LEU A 42 -2.35 9.73 7.11
N GLN A 43 -3.35 8.86 7.13
CA GLN A 43 -4.47 8.86 8.07
C GLN A 43 -4.57 7.51 8.77
N GLU A 44 -5.27 7.48 9.91
CA GLU A 44 -5.62 6.20 10.55
C GLU A 44 -6.42 5.33 9.58
N GLY A 45 -6.06 4.05 9.51
CA GLY A 45 -6.62 3.10 8.55
C GLY A 45 -5.84 2.97 7.24
N ASP A 46 -4.95 3.91 6.90
CA ASP A 46 -4.04 3.76 5.76
C ASP A 46 -3.05 2.63 5.98
N GLU A 47 -2.51 2.08 4.89
CA GLU A 47 -1.57 0.97 4.93
C GLU A 47 -0.17 1.43 4.50
N PHE A 48 0.86 0.84 5.11
CA PHE A 48 2.22 0.91 4.61
C PHE A 48 2.88 -0.47 4.63
N TYR A 49 3.85 -0.64 3.74
CA TYR A 49 4.45 -1.94 3.43
C TYR A 49 5.94 -1.88 3.72
N LEU A 50 6.47 -2.90 4.40
CA LEU A 50 7.89 -3.10 4.60
C LEU A 50 8.34 -4.33 3.81
N GLU A 51 9.29 -4.15 2.91
CA GLU A 51 9.96 -5.26 2.23
C GLU A 51 11.27 -5.58 2.96
N VAL A 52 11.32 -6.74 3.62
CA VAL A 52 12.45 -7.17 4.45
C VAL A 52 12.80 -8.62 4.12
N TYR A 53 14.05 -8.87 3.71
CA TYR A 53 14.53 -10.20 3.32
C TYR A 53 13.67 -10.94 2.27
N GLY A 54 13.00 -10.20 1.38
CA GLY A 54 12.14 -10.77 0.34
C GLY A 54 10.72 -11.08 0.81
N GLU A 55 10.36 -10.73 2.04
CA GLU A 55 9.00 -10.79 2.56
C GLU A 55 8.39 -9.37 2.61
N THR A 56 7.08 -9.28 2.35
CA THR A 56 6.33 -8.04 2.49
C THR A 56 5.48 -8.10 3.76
N LEU A 57 5.79 -7.24 4.73
CA LEU A 57 5.00 -7.06 5.93
C LEU A 57 4.06 -5.85 5.73
N VAL A 58 2.78 -6.04 6.02
CA VAL A 58 1.76 -4.99 5.87
C VAL A 58 1.36 -4.48 7.24
N TYR A 59 1.37 -3.16 7.40
CA TYR A 59 0.91 -2.49 8.61
C TYR A 59 -0.18 -1.49 8.26
N GLN A 60 -1.20 -1.42 9.11
CA GLN A 60 -2.25 -0.42 9.05
C GLN A 60 -2.01 0.62 10.14
N VAL A 61 -2.10 1.90 9.78
CA VAL A 61 -1.92 3.03 10.71
C VAL A 61 -2.99 3.00 11.78
N ASP A 62 -2.58 2.92 13.05
CA ASP A 62 -3.46 2.90 14.22
C ASP A 62 -3.37 4.18 15.05
N GLN A 63 -2.30 4.95 14.88
CA GLN A 63 -2.04 6.14 15.69
C GLN A 63 -1.15 7.14 14.94
N ILE A 64 -1.52 8.41 14.99
CA ILE A 64 -0.68 9.53 14.54
C ILE A 64 -0.51 10.52 15.70
N LYS A 65 0.74 10.84 16.04
CA LYS A 65 1.05 11.72 17.17
C LYS A 65 2.17 12.70 16.85
N THR A 66 2.04 13.93 17.34
CA THR A 66 3.14 14.90 17.35
C THR A 66 3.69 15.04 18.76
N VAL A 67 4.99 14.86 18.93
CA VAL A 67 5.68 14.90 20.23
C VAL A 67 6.88 15.82 20.21
N VAL A 68 7.34 16.25 21.38
CA VAL A 68 8.63 16.95 21.50
C VAL A 68 9.79 15.96 21.32
N PRO A 69 10.99 16.39 20.88
CA PRO A 69 12.08 15.48 20.57
C PRO A 69 12.57 14.61 21.74
N THR A 70 12.34 15.04 22.99
CA THR A 70 12.73 14.33 24.21
C THR A 70 11.66 13.34 24.70
N ASP A 71 10.47 13.36 24.12
CA ASP A 71 9.40 12.42 24.48
C ASP A 71 9.52 11.16 23.63
N THR A 72 9.94 10.07 24.27
CA THR A 72 10.18 8.77 23.65
C THR A 72 9.24 7.68 24.17
N GLN A 73 8.19 8.06 24.91
CA GLN A 73 7.28 7.10 25.53
C GLN A 73 6.55 6.24 24.48
N ASP A 74 6.10 6.87 23.40
CA ASP A 74 5.41 6.17 22.30
C ASP A 74 6.34 5.33 21.42
N LEU A 75 7.66 5.34 21.66
CA LEU A 75 8.63 4.53 20.91
C LEU A 75 9.01 3.24 21.64
N GLN A 76 8.47 3.02 22.85
CA GLN A 76 8.78 1.84 23.65
C GLN A 76 8.05 0.61 23.13
N ILE A 77 8.61 -0.57 23.44
CA ILE A 77 7.95 -1.84 23.16
C ILE A 77 6.71 -1.98 24.06
N GLU A 78 5.58 -2.33 23.45
CA GLU A 78 4.35 -2.66 24.15
C GLU A 78 4.17 -4.18 24.24
N SER A 79 3.90 -4.68 25.44
CA SER A 79 3.80 -6.13 25.67
C SER A 79 2.71 -6.76 24.81
N GLY A 80 3.06 -7.83 24.11
CA GLY A 80 2.18 -8.61 23.24
C GLY A 80 1.89 -7.98 21.88
N LYS A 81 2.37 -6.76 21.61
CA LYS A 81 2.14 -6.06 20.34
C LYS A 81 3.30 -6.21 19.37
N ASP A 82 2.99 -6.06 18.10
CA ASP A 82 3.92 -5.88 16.99
C ASP A 82 3.65 -4.49 16.43
N LEU A 83 4.64 -3.60 16.46
CA LEU A 83 4.47 -2.20 16.13
C LEU A 83 5.57 -1.72 15.19
N VAL A 84 5.20 -0.87 14.25
CA VAL A 84 6.15 -0.08 13.48
C VAL A 84 5.76 1.39 13.54
N THR A 85 6.72 2.25 13.87
CA THR A 85 6.54 3.71 13.78
C THR A 85 7.41 4.31 12.69
N LEU A 86 6.80 5.04 11.77
CA LEU A 86 7.48 5.94 10.84
C LEU A 86 7.65 7.30 11.54
N LEU A 87 8.91 7.74 11.66
CA LEU A 87 9.28 8.94 12.41
C LEU A 87 9.85 9.99 11.47
N THR A 88 9.36 11.23 11.56
CA THR A 88 9.96 12.37 10.88
C THR A 88 9.93 13.66 11.71
N CYS A 89 10.60 14.70 11.22
CA CYS A 89 10.57 16.03 11.84
C CYS A 89 9.35 16.83 11.39
N THR A 90 8.80 17.63 12.29
CA THR A 90 7.64 18.49 12.04
C THR A 90 7.69 19.73 12.96
N PRO A 91 7.03 20.86 12.68
CA PRO A 91 6.44 21.27 11.39
C PRO A 91 7.49 21.40 10.28
N TYR A 92 7.02 21.49 9.03
CA TYR A 92 7.89 21.61 7.86
C TYR A 92 8.83 22.81 8.00
N MET A 93 10.13 22.63 7.71
CA MET A 93 11.19 23.64 7.85
C MET A 93 11.47 24.15 9.27
N ILE A 94 10.68 23.79 10.27
CA ILE A 94 10.87 24.18 11.68
C ILE A 94 11.53 23.06 12.48
N ASN A 95 11.13 21.81 12.25
CA ASN A 95 11.70 20.60 12.86
C ASN A 95 11.75 20.60 14.41
N SER A 96 10.89 21.40 15.05
CA SER A 96 10.84 21.54 16.51
C SER A 96 10.22 20.34 17.23
N HIS A 97 9.46 19.52 16.51
CA HIS A 97 8.73 18.36 17.00
C HIS A 97 9.03 17.14 16.11
N ARG A 98 8.50 15.99 16.54
CA ARG A 98 8.53 14.74 15.80
C ARG A 98 7.12 14.30 15.49
N LEU A 99 6.88 13.93 14.24
CA LEU A 99 5.67 13.25 13.82
C LEU A 99 5.93 11.75 13.90
N LEU A 100 5.06 11.05 14.60
CA LEU A 100 5.05 9.60 14.77
C LEU A 100 3.80 9.06 14.07
N VAL A 101 3.98 8.23 13.06
CA VAL A 101 2.90 7.49 12.41
C VAL A 101 3.12 6.01 12.74
N ARG A 102 2.30 5.45 13.62
CA ARG A 102 2.40 4.07 14.06
C ARG A 102 1.40 3.19 13.33
N GLY A 103 1.83 1.98 13.01
CA GLY A 103 0.96 0.94 12.48
C GLY A 103 1.10 -0.39 13.22
N ILE A 104 0.03 -1.18 13.08
CA ILE A 104 -0.13 -2.55 13.59
C ILE A 104 -0.23 -3.54 12.41
N PRO A 105 0.15 -4.81 12.57
CA PRO A 105 0.07 -5.79 11.49
C PRO A 105 -1.34 -5.88 10.91
N TYR A 106 -1.41 -5.86 9.59
CA TYR A 106 -2.64 -6.00 8.84
C TYR A 106 -2.61 -7.25 7.97
N HIS A 107 -3.59 -8.12 8.17
CA HIS A 107 -3.81 -9.30 7.36
C HIS A 107 -5.27 -9.28 6.91
N PRO A 108 -5.56 -8.90 5.65
CA PRO A 108 -6.93 -8.90 5.18
C PRO A 108 -7.48 -10.31 5.26
N LYS A 109 -8.63 -10.48 5.90
CA LYS A 109 -9.36 -11.74 5.86
C LYS A 109 -9.84 -11.91 4.41
N VAL A 110 -9.32 -12.91 3.73
CA VAL A 110 -9.85 -13.33 2.43
C VAL A 110 -11.24 -13.94 2.68
N THR A 111 -12.27 -13.09 2.73
CA THR A 111 -13.66 -13.51 2.83
C THR A 111 -14.43 -13.04 1.59
N ASP A 112 -14.88 -14.03 0.83
CA ASP A 112 -16.00 -14.03 -0.13
C ASP A 112 -15.89 -13.25 -1.45
N GLY A 113 -15.07 -13.80 -2.35
CA GLY A 113 -15.07 -13.43 -3.77
C GLY A 113 -14.52 -14.46 -4.75
N ILE A 114 -13.99 -15.59 -4.29
CA ILE A 114 -13.56 -16.67 -5.20
C ILE A 114 -14.80 -17.45 -5.64
N LYS A 115 -15.48 -16.97 -6.69
CA LYS A 115 -16.24 -17.86 -7.56
C LYS A 115 -15.22 -18.86 -8.13
N LYS A 116 -15.19 -20.08 -7.57
CA LYS A 116 -14.51 -21.21 -8.18
C LYS A 116 -15.15 -21.40 -9.57
N SER A 117 -14.52 -20.88 -10.61
CA SER A 117 -14.82 -21.31 -11.97
C SER A 117 -14.32 -22.74 -12.10
N HIS A 118 -15.26 -23.66 -12.07
CA HIS A 118 -15.07 -25.06 -12.34
C HIS A 118 -14.77 -25.19 -13.85
N SER A 119 -13.52 -25.00 -14.25
CA SER A 119 -13.09 -25.36 -15.61
C SER A 119 -12.83 -26.86 -15.64
N ASN A 120 -13.90 -27.62 -15.87
CA ASN A 120 -13.79 -29.03 -16.20
C ASN A 120 -12.96 -29.18 -17.48
N ASN A 121 -11.82 -29.86 -17.36
CA ASN A 121 -11.16 -30.50 -18.47
C ASN A 121 -12.13 -31.50 -19.11
N SER A 122 -12.56 -31.22 -20.34
CA SER A 122 -12.99 -32.27 -21.26
C SER A 122 -12.13 -32.20 -22.50
N SER A 123 -11.05 -32.96 -22.47
CA SER A 123 -10.35 -33.44 -23.65
C SER A 123 -11.29 -34.37 -24.42
N PHE A 124 -11.78 -33.93 -25.58
CA PHE A 124 -12.45 -34.80 -26.57
C PHE A 124 -12.27 -34.16 -27.95
N CYS A 125 -11.21 -34.50 -28.69
CA CYS A 125 -11.12 -35.62 -29.64
C CYS A 125 -11.95 -35.41 -30.93
N GLY A 126 -11.25 -35.11 -32.04
CA GLY A 126 -11.48 -35.83 -33.30
C GLY A 126 -12.35 -35.18 -34.40
N SER A 127 -11.67 -34.92 -35.51
CA SER A 127 -12.12 -35.06 -36.92
C SER A 127 -12.76 -33.87 -37.65
N SER A 128 -12.04 -33.52 -38.73
CA SER A 128 -12.37 -32.65 -39.84
C SER A 128 -13.71 -32.98 -40.49
N PHE A 129 -14.50 -31.96 -40.83
CA PHE A 129 -15.46 -32.01 -41.93
C PHE A 129 -15.39 -30.71 -42.74
N LEU A 130 -15.23 -30.89 -44.05
CA LEU A 130 -15.07 -29.88 -45.09
C LEU A 130 -16.45 -29.32 -45.53
N LEU A 131 -16.55 -27.98 -45.64
CA LEU A 131 -17.22 -27.08 -46.63
C LEU A 131 -18.45 -27.58 -47.46
N PRO A 132 -19.44 -26.72 -47.82
CA PRO A 132 -19.16 -25.50 -48.59
C PRO A 132 -20.02 -24.24 -48.33
N ALA A 133 -19.51 -23.15 -48.90
CA ALA A 133 -20.07 -21.80 -48.96
C ALA A 133 -21.21 -21.66 -49.98
N VAL A 134 -22.24 -20.83 -49.71
CA VAL A 134 -22.98 -20.06 -50.74
C VAL A 134 -23.57 -18.77 -50.16
N SER A 135 -23.06 -17.64 -50.66
CA SER A 135 -23.72 -16.40 -51.12
C SER A 135 -24.77 -15.64 -50.26
N SER A 136 -24.34 -14.43 -49.88
CA SER A 136 -25.00 -13.14 -50.14
C SER A 136 -26.38 -12.86 -49.55
N PHE A 137 -26.42 -11.95 -48.55
CA PHE A 137 -27.40 -10.86 -48.56
C PHE A 137 -26.78 -9.61 -47.93
N LEU A 138 -26.54 -8.61 -48.78
CA LEU A 138 -26.20 -7.25 -48.40
C LEU A 138 -27.45 -6.50 -47.90
N VAL A 139 -27.23 -5.56 -46.98
CA VAL A 139 -27.70 -4.16 -46.98
C VAL A 139 -28.26 -3.67 -45.62
N PHE A 140 -27.41 -2.85 -44.97
CA PHE A 140 -27.60 -1.56 -44.27
C PHE A 140 -28.56 -1.33 -43.09
N GLY A 141 -28.00 -0.54 -42.15
CA GLY A 141 -28.66 0.28 -41.12
C GLY A 141 -28.01 0.00 -39.76
N GLY A 142 -26.99 0.70 -39.26
CA GLY A 142 -26.80 2.15 -39.21
C GLY A 142 -27.61 2.73 -38.05
N ILE A 143 -27.00 2.94 -36.88
CA ILE A 143 -27.19 4.07 -35.94
C ILE A 143 -26.09 4.03 -34.87
N SER A 144 -25.55 5.22 -34.63
CA SER A 144 -24.45 5.61 -33.75
C SER A 144 -24.78 5.45 -32.25
N GLY A 145 -23.75 5.17 -31.44
CA GLY A 145 -23.77 5.35 -30.00
C GLY A 145 -22.37 5.79 -29.53
N GLU A 146 -22.16 7.10 -29.43
CA GLU A 146 -20.91 7.74 -29.04
C GLU A 146 -20.52 7.47 -27.57
N ARG A 147 -19.21 7.34 -27.37
CA ARG A 147 -18.53 7.26 -26.08
C ARG A 147 -18.75 8.54 -25.27
N LYS A 148 -19.21 8.40 -24.02
CA LYS A 148 -19.16 9.50 -23.04
C LYS A 148 -17.74 9.62 -22.51
N ASN A 149 -17.06 10.71 -22.89
CA ASN A 149 -15.84 11.17 -22.25
C ASN A 149 -16.17 11.76 -20.87
N TRP A 150 -15.34 11.42 -19.88
CA TRP A 150 -15.36 11.94 -18.52
C TRP A 150 -14.25 12.99 -18.39
N GLU A 151 -14.60 14.21 -17.96
CA GLU A 151 -13.66 15.26 -17.55
C GLU A 151 -13.64 15.37 -16.02
N PRO A 152 -12.46 15.52 -15.38
CA PRO A 152 -12.39 15.86 -13.97
C PRO A 152 -12.57 17.37 -13.74
N SER A 153 -13.34 17.72 -12.72
CA SER A 153 -13.52 19.08 -12.23
C SER A 153 -12.29 19.51 -11.41
N SER A 154 -11.68 20.61 -11.82
CA SER A 154 -10.70 21.36 -11.04
C SER A 154 -11.40 22.51 -10.31
N ILE A 155 -11.37 22.47 -8.97
CA ILE A 155 -11.41 23.63 -8.07
C ILE A 155 -10.35 23.36 -7.00
#